data_AF-W9VKE7-F1
#
_entry.id   AF-W9VKE7-F1
#
_cell.length_a   1.000
_cell.length_b   1.000
_cell.length_c   1.000
_cell.angle_alpha   90.00
_cell.angle_beta   90.00
_cell.angle_gamma   90.00
#
_symmetry.space_group_name_H-M   'P 1'
#
loop_
_entity.id
_entity.type
_entity.pdbx_description
1 polymer ?
#
loop_
_entity_poly.entity_id
_entity_poly.type
_entity_poly.pdbx_seq_one_letter_code
_entity_poly.pdbx_strand_id
1 'polypeptide(L)'
;MKDWFAQYEAFSGIDYKESLSDEQPFYRTKVKLKKEIVTLGVEGIDPKRVVGTYVEPKDWNALISDPNVILVDTRNDYEVGIGTFKGAINPKTETFREFPDYVKTHLDPQQHKKVAMFCTGGIRCEKSTAYLKEQGFEEVYHLHGGILKYLEEVPKEASLWEGECFVFDNRVTVDHDLQPGHYSLCAGCRAPLSEEDTLSPHYEEGISCPHCADKQTPEQRERYASRQKQLELAKQRGEAHIGADALQTAERRRAEKKARKVAQQKD
;
A
#
# COMPACT_ATOMS: atom_id res chain seq x y z
N MET A 1 -17.50 12.90 -5.03
CA MET A 1 -16.66 12.11 -5.95
C MET A 1 -17.50 11.09 -6.71
N LYS A 2 -18.34 10.30 -6.02
CA LYS A 2 -19.32 9.38 -6.64
C LYS A 2 -20.17 10.06 -7.72
N ASP A 3 -20.77 11.20 -7.39
CA ASP A 3 -21.58 12.00 -8.34
C ASP A 3 -20.78 12.53 -9.54
N TRP A 4 -19.46 12.69 -9.39
CA TRP A 4 -18.60 13.12 -10.48
C TRP A 4 -18.29 11.95 -11.41
N PHE A 5 -17.98 10.76 -10.88
CA PHE A 5 -17.79 9.56 -11.70
C PHE A 5 -19.07 9.14 -12.44
N ALA A 6 -20.24 9.27 -11.79
CA ALA A 6 -21.52 8.95 -12.39
C ALA A 6 -21.88 9.81 -13.62
N GLN A 7 -21.19 10.93 -13.85
CA GLN A 7 -21.37 11.77 -15.04
C GLN A 7 -20.71 11.16 -16.29
N TYR A 8 -19.89 10.13 -16.15
CA TYR A 8 -19.14 9.52 -17.25
C TYR A 8 -19.50 8.04 -17.39
N GLU A 9 -20.08 7.67 -18.54
CA GLU A 9 -20.46 6.29 -18.86
C GLU A 9 -19.29 5.29 -18.69
N ALA A 10 -18.06 5.72 -18.96
CA ALA A 10 -16.86 4.90 -18.80
C ALA A 10 -16.58 4.46 -17.35
N PHE A 11 -17.21 5.08 -16.36
CA PHE A 11 -17.15 4.73 -14.94
C PHE A 11 -18.47 4.18 -14.40
N SER A 12 -19.43 3.86 -15.28
CA SER A 12 -20.68 3.21 -14.88
C SER A 12 -20.39 1.87 -14.20
N GLY A 13 -21.03 1.64 -13.05
CA GLY A 13 -20.81 0.43 -12.24
C GLY A 13 -19.48 0.41 -11.48
N ILE A 14 -18.79 1.54 -11.33
CA ILE A 14 -17.57 1.60 -10.50
C ILE A 14 -17.91 1.25 -9.04
N ASP A 15 -17.26 0.21 -8.54
CA ASP A 15 -17.27 -0.12 -7.11
C ASP A 15 -16.22 0.74 -6.38
N TYR A 16 -16.56 1.17 -5.17
CA TYR A 16 -15.66 1.93 -4.31
C TYR A 16 -15.82 1.48 -2.85
N LYS A 17 -14.74 1.63 -2.09
CA LYS A 17 -14.67 1.25 -0.68
C LYS A 17 -14.26 2.46 0.13
N GLU A 18 -14.80 2.57 1.34
CA GLU A 18 -14.56 3.69 2.23
C GLU A 18 -13.89 3.17 3.51
N SER A 19 -12.80 3.81 3.89
CA SER A 19 -12.10 3.58 5.17
C SER A 19 -11.80 4.96 5.72
N LEU A 20 -12.43 5.29 6.84
CA LEU A 20 -12.42 6.62 7.42
C LEU A 20 -11.15 6.83 8.26
N SER A 21 -10.74 8.08 8.38
CA SER A 21 -9.57 8.52 9.14
C SER A 21 -9.78 9.95 9.59
N ASP A 22 -9.37 10.27 10.82
CA ASP A 22 -9.48 11.63 11.37
C ASP A 22 -8.54 12.62 10.67
N GLU A 23 -7.40 12.12 10.18
CA GLU A 23 -6.44 12.91 9.40
C GLU A 23 -6.49 12.57 7.91
N GLN A 24 -6.13 13.55 7.06
CA GLN A 24 -6.02 13.38 5.61
C GLN A 24 -4.82 12.49 5.25
N PRO A 25 -5.03 11.25 4.75
CA PRO A 25 -3.94 10.29 4.56
C PRO A 25 -3.14 10.54 3.27
N PHE A 26 -3.54 11.50 2.42
CA PHE A 26 -2.81 11.86 1.20
C PHE A 26 -2.32 13.30 1.20
N TYR A 27 -1.04 13.50 0.93
CA TYR A 27 -0.45 14.85 0.86
C TYR A 27 -0.98 15.72 -0.29
N ARG A 28 -1.47 15.12 -1.37
CA ARG A 28 -1.94 15.82 -2.58
C ARG A 28 -2.69 14.89 -3.52
N THR A 29 -3.53 15.45 -4.37
CA THR A 29 -4.11 14.76 -5.52
C THR A 29 -3.04 14.46 -6.57
N LYS A 30 -3.06 13.24 -7.14
CA LYS A 30 -2.15 12.84 -8.21
C LYS A 30 -2.83 11.90 -9.19
N VAL A 31 -2.83 12.27 -10.47
CA VAL A 31 -3.27 11.41 -11.58
C VAL A 31 -2.02 10.97 -12.36
N LYS A 32 -1.93 9.69 -12.72
CA LYS A 32 -0.80 9.13 -13.48
C LYS A 32 -1.34 8.39 -14.69
N LEU A 33 -0.84 8.73 -15.88
CA LEU A 33 -1.01 7.91 -17.06
C LEU A 33 0.01 6.76 -17.01
N LYS A 34 -0.47 5.52 -17.12
CA LYS A 34 0.33 4.30 -17.09
C LYS A 34 -0.15 3.33 -18.16
N LYS A 35 0.76 2.50 -18.68
CA LYS A 35 0.41 1.40 -19.59
C LYS A 35 -0.49 0.36 -18.90
N GLU A 36 -0.24 0.13 -17.61
CA GLU A 36 -1.03 -0.76 -16.77
C GLU A 36 -1.36 -0.05 -15.44
N ILE A 37 -2.60 -0.20 -14.98
CA ILE A 37 -3.05 0.32 -13.67
C ILE A 37 -2.30 -0.33 -12.50
N VAL A 38 -2.02 -1.64 -12.61
CA VAL A 38 -1.09 -2.40 -11.78
C VAL A 38 -0.19 -3.21 -12.71
N THR A 39 1.13 -3.06 -12.57
CA THR A 39 2.09 -3.57 -13.58
C THR A 39 2.50 -5.00 -13.23
N LEU A 40 1.97 -5.98 -13.97
CA LEU A 40 2.43 -7.37 -13.93
C LEU A 40 3.57 -7.61 -14.93
N GLY A 41 3.59 -6.86 -16.05
CA GLY A 41 4.66 -6.96 -17.05
C GLY A 41 4.51 -8.14 -18.02
N VAL A 42 3.35 -8.78 -18.05
CA VAL A 42 3.00 -9.84 -19.02
C VAL A 42 1.95 -9.29 -19.99
N GLU A 43 2.24 -9.37 -21.28
CA GLU A 43 1.33 -8.95 -22.34
C GLU A 43 0.24 -10.00 -22.60
N GLY A 44 -0.91 -9.58 -23.12
CA GLY A 44 -1.99 -10.49 -23.52
C GLY A 44 -2.97 -10.89 -22.40
N ILE A 45 -2.66 -10.63 -21.13
CA ILE A 45 -3.56 -10.91 -20.02
C ILE A 45 -4.74 -9.94 -20.05
N ASP A 46 -5.93 -10.48 -20.25
CA ASP A 46 -7.19 -9.75 -20.20
C ASP A 46 -8.07 -10.29 -19.05
N PRO A 47 -8.09 -9.62 -17.88
CA PRO A 47 -8.91 -10.02 -16.74
C PRO A 47 -10.42 -10.03 -17.04
N LYS A 48 -10.88 -9.43 -18.16
CA LYS A 48 -12.28 -9.49 -18.57
C LYS A 48 -12.65 -10.82 -19.25
N ARG A 49 -11.66 -11.54 -19.76
CA ARG A 49 -11.86 -12.81 -20.50
C ARG A 49 -11.62 -14.02 -19.63
N VAL A 50 -10.54 -13.96 -18.85
CA VAL A 50 -10.10 -15.05 -17.99
C VAL A 50 -9.73 -14.44 -16.65
N VAL A 51 -10.46 -14.83 -15.61
CA VAL A 51 -10.18 -14.47 -14.22
C VAL A 51 -10.40 -15.71 -13.35
N GLY A 52 -9.74 -15.75 -12.20
CA GLY A 52 -9.99 -16.78 -11.19
C GLY A 52 -11.40 -16.70 -10.61
N THR A 53 -11.70 -17.63 -9.71
CA THR A 53 -12.97 -17.68 -9.00
C THR A 53 -12.93 -16.71 -7.83
N TYR A 54 -13.88 -15.77 -7.80
CA TYR A 54 -14.13 -14.91 -6.65
C TYR A 54 -14.62 -15.71 -5.45
N VAL A 55 -14.02 -15.45 -4.30
CA VAL A 55 -14.42 -16.04 -3.02
C VAL A 55 -14.72 -14.91 -2.07
N GLU A 56 -15.95 -14.85 -1.56
CA GLU A 56 -16.37 -13.83 -0.61
C GLU A 56 -15.65 -14.00 0.74
N PRO A 57 -15.41 -12.92 1.50
CA PRO A 57 -14.76 -12.97 2.80
C PRO A 57 -15.29 -14.05 3.76
N LYS A 58 -16.63 -14.18 3.84
CA LYS A 58 -17.30 -15.16 4.69
C LYS A 58 -16.93 -16.62 4.38
N ASP A 59 -16.58 -16.91 3.13
CA ASP A 59 -16.25 -18.26 2.64
C ASP A 59 -14.72 -18.46 2.56
N TRP A 60 -13.94 -17.38 2.68
CA TRP A 60 -12.48 -17.38 2.52
C TRP A 60 -11.78 -18.30 3.52
N ASN A 61 -12.15 -18.22 4.79
CA ASN A 61 -11.52 -19.03 5.86
C ASN A 61 -11.65 -20.54 5.61
N ALA A 62 -12.82 -20.98 5.12
CA ALA A 62 -13.05 -22.38 4.81
C ALA A 62 -12.15 -22.86 3.66
N LEU A 63 -11.99 -22.02 2.62
CA LEU A 63 -11.10 -22.32 1.51
C LEU A 63 -9.64 -22.41 1.95
N ILE A 64 -9.14 -21.41 2.67
CA ILE A 64 -7.71 -21.35 3.03
C ILE A 64 -7.32 -22.31 4.17
N SER A 65 -8.31 -22.95 4.81
CA SER A 65 -8.08 -24.03 5.78
C SER A 65 -8.03 -25.43 5.14
N ASP A 66 -8.37 -25.57 3.85
CA ASP A 66 -8.19 -26.84 3.12
C ASP A 66 -6.69 -27.09 2.92
N PRO A 67 -6.13 -28.20 3.45
CA PRO A 67 -4.70 -28.50 3.30
C PRO A 67 -4.26 -28.75 1.85
N ASN A 68 -5.20 -28.92 0.92
CA ASN A 68 -4.91 -29.06 -0.51
C ASN A 68 -4.87 -27.71 -1.24
N VAL A 69 -5.20 -26.61 -0.56
CA VAL A 69 -5.16 -25.26 -1.12
C VAL A 69 -3.82 -24.62 -0.79
N ILE A 70 -3.14 -24.14 -1.83
CA ILE A 70 -1.96 -23.31 -1.65
C ILE A 70 -2.39 -21.86 -1.59
N LEU A 71 -2.15 -21.24 -0.46
CA LEU A 71 -2.42 -19.83 -0.23
C LEU A 71 -1.17 -19.00 -0.57
N VAL A 72 -1.29 -18.08 -1.53
CA VAL A 72 -0.17 -17.23 -1.97
C VAL A 72 -0.51 -15.75 -1.75
N ASP A 73 0.36 -15.07 -1.01
CA ASP A 73 0.28 -13.62 -0.85
C ASP A 73 0.87 -12.95 -2.11
N THR A 74 0.05 -12.26 -2.88
CA THR A 74 0.52 -11.61 -4.14
C THR A 74 1.13 -10.23 -3.90
N ARG A 75 1.34 -9.87 -2.62
CA ARG A 75 1.93 -8.59 -2.24
C ARG A 75 3.45 -8.64 -2.25
N ASN A 76 4.08 -7.46 -2.17
CA ASN A 76 5.54 -7.39 -2.08
C ASN A 76 6.00 -7.78 -0.67
N ASP A 77 7.26 -8.19 -0.54
CA ASP A 77 7.85 -8.73 0.70
C ASP A 77 7.65 -7.81 1.92
N TYR A 78 7.81 -6.50 1.75
CA TYR A 78 7.61 -5.53 2.82
C TYR A 78 6.15 -5.47 3.33
N GLU A 79 5.17 -5.83 2.51
CA GLU A 79 3.76 -5.86 2.90
C GLU A 79 3.45 -7.16 3.66
N VAL A 80 4.11 -8.27 3.30
CA VAL A 80 3.94 -9.58 3.94
C VAL A 80 4.58 -9.59 5.33
N GLY A 81 5.74 -8.93 5.49
CA GLY A 81 6.43 -8.83 6.79
C GLY A 81 5.66 -8.06 7.87
N ILE A 82 4.66 -7.26 7.50
CA ILE A 82 3.80 -6.52 8.45
C ILE A 82 2.64 -7.38 8.95
N GLY A 83 2.10 -8.21 8.06
CA GLY A 83 0.97 -9.06 8.36
C GLY A 83 0.53 -9.82 7.13
N THR A 84 0.00 -11.03 7.31
CA THR A 84 -0.45 -11.90 6.23
C THR A 84 -1.50 -12.88 6.76
N PHE A 85 -2.14 -13.65 5.87
CA PHE A 85 -3.00 -14.73 6.32
C PHE A 85 -2.16 -15.90 6.85
N LYS A 86 -2.63 -16.51 7.94
CA LYS A 86 -2.00 -17.69 8.52
C LYS A 86 -1.79 -18.79 7.48
N GLY A 87 -0.55 -19.27 7.36
CA GLY A 87 -0.17 -20.31 6.40
C GLY A 87 0.02 -19.83 4.95
N ALA A 88 -0.09 -18.52 4.68
CA ALA A 88 0.19 -17.97 3.35
C ALA A 88 1.68 -18.09 3.01
N ILE A 89 1.96 -18.44 1.76
CA ILE A 89 3.30 -18.44 1.19
C ILE A 89 3.66 -17.00 0.79
N ASN A 90 4.84 -16.55 1.23
CA ASN A 90 5.46 -15.31 0.77
C ASN A 90 6.32 -15.58 -0.48
N PRO A 91 5.97 -15.01 -1.66
CA PRO A 91 6.80 -15.10 -2.86
C PRO A 91 8.15 -14.38 -2.79
N LYS A 92 8.35 -13.53 -1.78
CA LYS A 92 9.53 -12.68 -1.58
C LYS A 92 9.82 -11.76 -2.77
N THR A 93 8.76 -11.22 -3.37
CA THR A 93 8.88 -10.27 -4.49
C THR A 93 9.13 -8.86 -3.97
N GLU A 94 10.08 -8.13 -4.55
CA GLU A 94 10.26 -6.71 -4.29
C GLU A 94 9.21 -5.89 -5.06
N THR A 95 8.88 -6.37 -6.27
CA THR A 95 7.84 -5.78 -7.12
C THR A 95 6.91 -6.84 -7.70
N PHE A 96 5.64 -6.48 -7.91
CA PHE A 96 4.65 -7.36 -8.53
C PHE A 96 5.02 -7.88 -9.94
N ARG A 97 5.99 -7.26 -10.63
CA ARG A 97 6.50 -7.74 -11.92
C ARG A 97 7.31 -9.03 -11.82
N GLU A 98 7.78 -9.37 -10.63
CA GLU A 98 8.55 -10.60 -10.36
C GLU A 98 7.62 -11.79 -10.09
N PHE A 99 6.31 -11.55 -9.86
CA PHE A 99 5.34 -12.60 -9.58
C PHE A 99 5.26 -13.68 -10.68
N PRO A 100 5.29 -13.35 -12.00
CA PRO A 100 5.32 -14.37 -13.05
C PRO A 100 6.53 -15.30 -12.95
N ASP A 101 7.69 -14.77 -12.57
CA ASP A 101 8.91 -15.58 -12.43
C ASP A 101 8.85 -16.46 -11.19
N TYR A 102 8.26 -15.99 -10.09
CA TYR A 102 7.93 -16.83 -8.93
C TYR A 102 7.06 -18.02 -9.33
N VAL A 103 5.95 -17.77 -10.05
CA VAL A 103 5.04 -18.83 -10.51
C VAL A 103 5.78 -19.87 -11.34
N LYS A 104 6.57 -19.46 -12.34
CA LYS A 104 7.33 -20.39 -13.21
C LYS A 104 8.32 -21.26 -12.46
N THR A 105 8.89 -20.74 -11.37
CA THR A 105 10.01 -21.39 -10.66
C THR A 105 9.57 -22.18 -9.44
N HIS A 106 8.42 -21.86 -8.84
CA HIS A 106 7.97 -22.44 -7.58
C HIS A 106 6.61 -23.13 -7.67
N LEU A 107 5.78 -22.82 -8.69
CA LEU A 107 4.47 -23.42 -8.83
C LEU A 107 4.39 -24.32 -10.07
N ASP A 108 3.91 -25.55 -9.87
CA ASP A 108 3.63 -26.50 -10.94
C ASP A 108 2.11 -26.77 -11.00
N PRO A 109 1.43 -26.51 -12.13
CA PRO A 109 -0.01 -26.75 -12.26
C PRO A 109 -0.42 -28.23 -12.09
N GLN A 110 0.50 -29.18 -12.28
CA GLN A 110 0.21 -30.61 -12.06
C GLN A 110 0.19 -30.98 -10.57
N GLN A 111 0.99 -30.29 -9.76
CA GLN A 111 1.11 -30.53 -8.32
C GLN A 111 0.15 -29.63 -7.53
N HIS A 112 0.03 -28.38 -7.94
CA HIS A 112 -0.68 -27.32 -7.24
C HIS A 112 -2.05 -27.06 -7.90
N LYS A 113 -2.97 -28.00 -7.71
CA LYS A 113 -4.28 -27.97 -8.37
C LYS A 113 -5.17 -26.81 -7.90
N LYS A 114 -5.10 -26.48 -6.60
CA LYS A 114 -5.86 -25.40 -5.97
C LYS A 114 -4.93 -24.30 -5.47
N VAL A 115 -5.05 -23.11 -6.03
CA VAL A 115 -4.27 -21.93 -5.63
C VAL A 115 -5.21 -20.80 -5.25
N ALA A 116 -5.14 -20.34 -4.01
CA ALA A 116 -5.85 -19.19 -3.51
C ALA A 116 -4.90 -17.99 -3.37
N MET A 117 -5.31 -16.84 -3.89
CA MET A 117 -4.49 -15.63 -3.91
C MET A 117 -5.22 -14.44 -3.29
N PHE A 118 -4.47 -13.56 -2.65
CA PHE A 118 -5.02 -12.33 -2.08
C PHE A 118 -4.01 -11.17 -2.19
N CYS A 119 -4.54 -9.96 -2.06
CA CYS A 119 -3.78 -8.72 -1.87
C CYS A 119 -4.66 -7.71 -1.14
N THR A 120 -4.14 -6.51 -0.86
CA THR A 120 -4.82 -5.46 -0.08
C THR A 120 -6.25 -5.18 -0.55
N GLY A 121 -6.47 -4.94 -1.85
CA GLY A 121 -7.77 -4.53 -2.39
C GLY A 121 -8.30 -5.34 -3.58
N GLY A 122 -7.63 -6.44 -3.93
CA GLY A 122 -8.04 -7.37 -5.00
C GLY A 122 -7.37 -7.13 -6.38
N ILE A 123 -6.95 -5.89 -6.71
CA ILE A 123 -6.51 -5.55 -8.08
C ILE A 123 -5.31 -6.35 -8.62
N ARG A 124 -4.37 -6.78 -7.75
CA ARG A 124 -3.26 -7.66 -8.18
C ARG A 124 -3.78 -9.06 -8.53
N CYS A 125 -4.75 -9.54 -7.76
CA CYS A 125 -5.36 -10.84 -7.95
C CYS A 125 -6.18 -10.94 -9.23
N GLU A 126 -6.74 -9.82 -9.72
CA GLU A 126 -7.37 -9.77 -11.06
C GLU A 126 -6.40 -10.20 -12.15
N LYS A 127 -5.13 -9.76 -12.07
CA LYS A 127 -4.11 -10.12 -13.04
C LYS A 127 -3.42 -11.45 -12.75
N SER A 128 -3.10 -11.72 -11.48
CA SER A 128 -2.36 -12.93 -11.13
C SER A 128 -3.21 -14.18 -11.34
N THR A 129 -4.51 -14.14 -11.05
CA THR A 129 -5.39 -15.29 -11.30
C THR A 129 -5.56 -15.57 -12.79
N ALA A 130 -5.78 -14.52 -13.59
CA ALA A 130 -5.82 -14.61 -15.05
C ALA A 130 -4.54 -15.27 -15.60
N TYR A 131 -3.37 -14.80 -15.13
CA TYR A 131 -2.09 -15.38 -15.48
C TYR A 131 -1.98 -16.87 -15.13
N LEU A 132 -2.31 -17.27 -13.90
CA LEU A 132 -2.27 -18.69 -13.49
C LEU A 132 -3.20 -19.55 -14.34
N LYS A 133 -4.41 -19.07 -14.67
CA LYS A 133 -5.32 -19.81 -15.57
C LYS A 133 -4.71 -20.01 -16.95
N GLU A 134 -4.03 -19.01 -17.50
CA GLU A 134 -3.29 -19.14 -18.77
C GLU A 134 -2.09 -20.10 -18.66
N GLN A 135 -1.47 -20.22 -17.48
CA GLN A 135 -0.41 -21.19 -17.23
C GLN A 135 -0.93 -22.62 -17.00
N GLY A 136 -2.24 -22.86 -17.10
CA GLY A 136 -2.85 -24.19 -17.02
C GLY A 136 -3.22 -24.65 -15.61
N PHE A 137 -3.26 -23.74 -14.63
CA PHE A 137 -3.77 -24.07 -13.29
C PHE A 137 -5.29 -24.31 -13.35
N GLU A 138 -5.72 -25.40 -12.70
CA GLU A 138 -7.11 -25.88 -12.76
C GLU A 138 -8.04 -24.99 -11.92
N GLU A 139 -7.81 -24.95 -10.61
CA GLU A 139 -8.63 -24.22 -9.64
C GLU A 139 -7.85 -23.03 -9.08
N VAL A 140 -8.15 -21.84 -9.59
CA VAL A 140 -7.51 -20.59 -9.16
C VAL A 140 -8.56 -19.71 -8.51
N TYR A 141 -8.32 -19.31 -7.28
CA TYR A 141 -9.23 -18.53 -6.44
C TYR A 141 -8.60 -17.20 -6.05
N HIS A 142 -9.43 -16.18 -5.83
CA HIS A 142 -8.99 -14.96 -5.17
C HIS A 142 -10.02 -14.38 -4.21
N LEU A 143 -9.52 -13.71 -3.18
CA LEU A 143 -10.35 -13.03 -2.19
C LEU A 143 -11.05 -11.83 -2.83
N HIS A 144 -12.37 -11.93 -2.96
CA HIS A 144 -13.18 -10.85 -3.49
C HIS A 144 -13.08 -9.64 -2.57
N GLY A 145 -12.74 -8.50 -3.15
CA GLY A 145 -12.52 -7.26 -2.42
C GLY A 145 -11.20 -7.15 -1.65
N GLY A 146 -10.38 -8.21 -1.60
CA GLY A 146 -9.07 -8.22 -0.94
C GLY A 146 -9.14 -8.19 0.58
N ILE A 147 -7.96 -8.04 1.20
CA ILE A 147 -7.78 -8.07 2.66
C ILE A 147 -8.69 -7.05 3.35
N LEU A 148 -8.80 -5.82 2.81
CA LEU A 148 -9.60 -4.77 3.46
C LEU A 148 -11.08 -5.15 3.60
N LYS A 149 -11.67 -5.79 2.58
CA LYS A 149 -13.06 -6.28 2.66
C LYS A 149 -13.18 -7.46 3.62
N TYR A 150 -12.13 -8.28 3.72
CA TYR A 150 -12.10 -9.35 4.70
C TYR A 150 -12.09 -8.85 6.14
N LEU A 151 -11.26 -7.86 6.44
CA LEU A 151 -11.20 -7.25 7.77
C LEU A 151 -12.52 -6.55 8.14
N GLU A 152 -13.20 -5.96 7.15
CA GLU A 152 -14.53 -5.36 7.32
C GLU A 152 -15.62 -6.38 7.67
N GLU A 153 -15.65 -7.54 6.99
CA GLU A 153 -16.77 -8.49 7.08
C GLU A 153 -16.55 -9.63 8.07
N VAL A 154 -15.30 -10.01 8.34
CA VAL A 154 -14.97 -11.17 9.19
C VAL A 154 -14.60 -10.71 10.60
N PRO A 155 -15.32 -11.19 11.64
CA PRO A 155 -15.01 -10.85 13.03
C PRO A 155 -13.59 -11.25 13.43
N LYS A 156 -12.96 -10.44 14.29
CA LYS A 156 -11.58 -10.63 14.75
C LYS A 156 -11.35 -12.00 15.38
N GLU A 157 -12.34 -12.53 16.11
CA GLU A 157 -12.27 -13.83 16.79
C GLU A 157 -12.25 -15.01 15.82
N ALA A 158 -12.80 -14.82 14.62
CA ALA A 158 -12.81 -15.81 13.53
C ALA A 158 -11.72 -15.53 12.49
N SER A 159 -10.94 -14.45 12.65
CA SER A 159 -9.97 -14.02 11.67
C SER A 159 -8.79 -14.99 11.57
N LEU A 160 -8.35 -15.24 10.34
CA LEU A 160 -7.09 -15.92 10.03
C LEU A 160 -6.01 -14.92 9.60
N TRP A 161 -6.30 -13.62 9.67
CA TRP A 161 -5.32 -12.56 9.41
C TRP A 161 -4.42 -12.35 10.63
N GLU A 162 -3.11 -12.28 10.40
CA GLU A 162 -2.10 -12.05 11.43
C GLU A 162 -1.35 -10.73 11.14
N GLY A 163 -1.20 -9.87 12.15
CA GLY A 163 -0.53 -8.57 12.01
C GLY A 163 -1.42 -7.46 11.46
N GLU A 164 -0.82 -6.46 10.80
CA GLU A 164 -1.54 -5.30 10.25
C GLU A 164 -1.52 -5.30 8.71
N CYS A 165 -2.51 -4.65 8.08
CA CYS A 165 -2.60 -4.59 6.63
C CYS A 165 -1.95 -3.33 6.08
N PHE A 166 -0.87 -3.47 5.30
CA PHE A 166 -0.23 -2.34 4.62
C PHE A 166 -1.17 -1.64 3.63
N VAL A 167 -1.24 -0.31 3.72
CA VAL A 167 -2.00 0.57 2.82
C VAL A 167 -1.10 1.64 2.20
N PHE A 168 -1.40 2.02 0.96
CA PHE A 168 -0.55 2.89 0.13
C PHE A 168 -0.79 4.38 0.36
N ASP A 169 -0.90 4.78 1.63
CA ASP A 169 -1.13 6.16 2.08
C ASP A 169 -0.41 6.45 3.40
N ASN A 170 -0.61 7.63 3.98
CA ASN A 170 0.13 8.05 5.17
C ASN A 170 -0.24 7.30 6.45
N ARG A 171 -1.31 6.50 6.46
CA ARG A 171 -1.61 5.60 7.60
C ARG A 171 -0.61 4.46 7.69
N VAL A 172 0.06 4.12 6.58
CA VAL A 172 1.03 3.03 6.44
C VAL A 172 0.39 1.64 6.56
N THR A 173 -0.33 1.41 7.64
CA THR A 173 -1.06 0.19 7.92
C THR A 173 -2.44 0.50 8.49
N VAL A 174 -3.31 -0.50 8.43
CA VAL A 174 -4.56 -0.54 9.19
C VAL A 174 -4.64 -1.83 9.98
N ASP A 175 -5.26 -1.78 11.16
CA ASP A 175 -5.53 -2.95 11.98
C ASP A 175 -6.78 -3.72 11.48
N HIS A 176 -7.19 -4.74 12.26
CA HIS A 176 -8.37 -5.55 11.93
C HIS A 176 -9.67 -4.72 11.92
N ASP A 177 -9.74 -3.66 12.72
CA ASP A 177 -10.90 -2.77 12.84
C ASP A 177 -10.83 -1.60 11.82
N LEU A 178 -9.94 -1.72 10.83
CA LEU A 178 -9.65 -0.76 9.77
C LEU A 178 -9.23 0.64 10.30
N GLN A 179 -8.75 0.71 11.54
CA GLN A 179 -8.18 1.90 12.13
C GLN A 179 -6.70 2.04 11.74
N PRO A 180 -6.13 3.26 11.74
CA PRO A 180 -4.70 3.45 11.54
C PRO A 180 -3.89 2.55 12.48
N GLY A 181 -2.95 1.80 11.91
CA GLY A 181 -2.10 0.88 12.65
C GLY A 181 -0.89 1.54 13.31
N HIS A 182 0.04 0.72 13.79
CA HIS A 182 1.19 1.16 14.60
C HIS A 182 2.48 1.33 13.78
N TYR A 183 2.45 1.07 12.48
CA TYR A 183 3.62 1.26 11.63
C TYR A 183 3.76 2.71 11.16
N SER A 184 5.01 3.15 11.08
CA SER A 184 5.37 4.43 10.45
C SER A 184 6.25 4.21 9.23
N LEU A 185 6.47 5.23 8.39
CA LEU A 185 7.40 5.14 7.27
C LEU A 185 8.69 5.87 7.59
N CYS A 186 9.83 5.19 7.42
CA CYS A 186 11.13 5.82 7.47
C CYS A 186 11.19 6.97 6.44
N ALA A 187 11.50 8.18 6.89
CA ALA A 187 11.57 9.33 5.99
C ALA A 187 12.76 9.25 5.02
N GLY A 188 13.78 8.46 5.34
CA GLY A 188 14.97 8.23 4.51
C GLY A 188 14.73 7.20 3.41
N CYS A 189 14.43 5.95 3.79
CA CYS A 189 14.30 4.83 2.84
C CYS A 189 12.87 4.43 2.48
N ARG A 190 11.85 4.99 3.15
CA ARG A 190 10.42 4.63 2.97
C ARG A 190 10.07 3.19 3.35
N ALA A 191 10.94 2.48 4.06
CA ALA A 191 10.58 1.22 4.69
C ALA A 191 9.52 1.47 5.79
N PRO A 192 8.50 0.61 5.91
CA PRO A 192 7.66 0.54 7.10
C PRO A 192 8.53 0.23 8.32
N LEU A 193 8.23 0.86 9.45
CA LEU A 193 8.91 0.70 10.73
C LEU A 193 7.90 0.31 11.79
N SER A 194 8.17 -0.80 12.45
CA SER A 194 7.47 -1.20 13.68
C SER A 194 7.91 -0.33 14.86
N GLU A 195 7.21 -0.42 15.99
CA GLU A 195 7.65 0.22 17.23
C GLU A 195 9.05 -0.26 17.65
N GLU A 196 9.35 -1.54 17.48
CA GLU A 196 10.68 -2.10 17.79
C GLU A 196 11.79 -1.46 16.93
N ASP A 197 11.52 -1.22 15.64
CA ASP A 197 12.47 -0.55 14.75
C ASP A 197 12.81 0.86 15.22
N THR A 198 11.84 1.55 15.84
CA THR A 198 12.05 2.92 16.37
C THR A 198 12.88 2.96 17.66
N LEU A 199 13.03 1.82 18.35
CA LEU A 199 13.86 1.69 19.55
C LEU A 199 15.34 1.37 19.23
N SER A 200 15.64 1.06 17.97
CA SER A 200 16.99 0.72 17.55
C SER A 200 17.95 1.91 17.66
N PRO A 201 19.24 1.69 18.01
CA PRO A 201 20.26 2.75 17.98
C PRO A 201 20.51 3.33 16.59
N HIS A 202 20.07 2.66 15.53
CA HIS A 202 20.17 3.12 14.14
C HIS A 202 18.98 3.99 13.70
N TYR A 203 17.97 4.13 14.56
CA TYR A 203 16.81 4.98 14.31
C TYR A 203 17.09 6.42 14.71
N GLU A 204 16.88 7.32 13.75
CA GLU A 204 16.88 8.76 13.96
C GLU A 204 15.70 9.34 13.20
N GLU A 205 14.76 9.94 13.93
CA GLU A 205 13.51 10.47 13.38
C GLU A 205 13.78 11.39 12.18
N GLY A 206 13.09 11.13 11.07
CA GLY A 206 13.24 11.92 9.84
C GLY A 206 14.50 11.65 9.02
N ILE A 207 15.46 10.87 9.54
CA ILE A 207 16.81 10.68 8.98
C ILE A 207 17.05 9.22 8.57
N SER A 208 17.10 8.30 9.52
CA SER A 208 17.51 6.90 9.31
C SER A 208 16.74 5.90 10.16
N CYS A 209 16.86 4.64 9.79
CA CYS A 209 16.30 3.49 10.50
C CYS A 209 17.25 2.28 10.39
N PRO A 210 16.96 1.16 11.08
CA PRO A 210 17.80 -0.04 11.05
C PRO A 210 18.06 -0.57 9.63
N HIS A 211 17.09 -0.43 8.73
CA HIS A 211 17.20 -0.95 7.37
C HIS A 211 18.08 -0.11 6.43
N CYS A 212 18.39 1.14 6.80
CA CYS A 212 19.08 2.07 5.91
C CYS A 212 20.23 2.86 6.52
N ALA A 213 20.43 2.86 7.84
CA ALA A 213 21.49 3.65 8.47
C ALA A 213 22.85 3.43 7.81
N ASP A 214 23.22 2.18 7.53
CA ASP A 214 24.51 1.83 6.91
C ASP A 214 24.55 1.98 5.38
N LYS A 215 23.40 2.27 4.76
CA LYS A 215 23.27 2.41 3.30
C LYS A 215 23.27 3.88 2.85
N GLN A 216 23.17 4.82 3.79
CA GLN A 216 23.07 6.25 3.49
C GLN A 216 24.45 6.88 3.29
N THR A 217 24.57 7.74 2.27
CA THR A 217 25.76 8.59 2.13
C THR A 217 25.70 9.77 3.10
N PRO A 218 26.84 10.40 3.45
CA PRO A 218 26.86 11.60 4.29
C PRO A 218 25.94 12.72 3.74
N GLU A 219 25.93 12.94 2.43
CA GLU A 219 25.11 13.96 1.78
C GLU A 219 23.61 13.65 1.87
N GLN A 220 23.24 12.36 1.76
CA GLN A 220 21.86 11.94 1.96
C GLN A 220 21.40 12.20 3.38
N ARG A 221 22.24 11.87 4.36
CA ARG A 221 21.96 12.07 5.78
C ARG A 221 21.80 13.55 6.12
N GLU A 222 22.69 14.42 5.64
CA GLU A 222 22.58 15.87 5.82
C GLU A 222 21.29 16.45 5.21
N ARG A 223 20.93 15.97 4.01
CA ARG A 223 19.68 16.38 3.35
C ARG A 223 18.46 15.96 4.16
N TYR A 224 18.43 14.73 4.69
CA TYR A 224 17.32 14.25 5.50
C TYR A 224 17.22 15.00 6.83
N ALA A 225 18.33 15.23 7.51
CA ALA A 225 18.40 16.03 8.73
C ALA A 225 17.91 17.47 8.49
N SER A 226 18.33 18.08 7.38
CA SER A 226 17.87 19.43 7.00
C SER A 226 16.36 19.47 6.77
N ARG A 227 15.80 18.47 6.08
CA ARG A 227 14.35 18.34 5.88
C ARG A 227 13.62 18.17 7.21
N GLN A 228 14.10 17.29 8.09
CA GLN A 228 13.52 17.07 9.42
C GLN A 228 13.50 18.35 10.25
N LYS A 229 14.61 19.08 10.26
CA LYS A 229 14.69 20.39 10.93
C LYS A 229 13.65 21.38 10.37
N GLN A 230 13.42 21.42 9.06
CA GLN A 230 12.39 22.30 8.49
C GLN A 230 10.97 21.88 8.88
N LEU A 231 10.71 20.57 9.02
CA LEU A 231 9.44 20.04 9.51
C LEU A 231 9.15 20.49 10.94
N GLU A 232 10.12 20.29 11.84
CA GLU A 232 10.01 20.69 13.25
C GLU A 232 9.79 22.19 13.39
N LEU A 233 10.57 22.99 12.65
CA LEU A 233 10.42 24.44 12.64
C LEU A 233 9.05 24.87 12.13
N ALA A 234 8.44 24.17 11.16
CA ALA A 234 7.10 24.46 10.69
C ALA A 234 6.03 24.06 11.72
N LYS A 235 6.17 22.90 12.35
CA LYS A 235 5.30 22.45 13.44
C LYS A 235 5.28 23.44 14.60
N GLN A 236 6.44 23.96 15.01
CA GLN A 236 6.56 25.01 16.04
C GLN A 236 5.81 26.31 15.67
N ARG A 237 5.56 26.55 14.38
CA ARG A 237 4.82 27.73 13.89
C ARG A 237 3.35 27.44 13.61
N GLY A 238 2.88 26.20 13.82
CA GLY A 238 1.54 25.78 13.42
C GLY A 238 1.35 25.81 11.90
N GLU A 239 2.41 25.53 11.14
CA GLU A 239 2.43 25.57 9.67
C GLU A 239 2.69 24.19 9.07
N ALA A 240 2.12 23.95 7.89
CA ALA A 240 2.43 22.76 7.10
C ALA A 240 3.76 22.92 6.33
N HIS A 241 4.55 21.84 6.27
CA HIS A 241 5.80 21.78 5.48
C HIS A 241 5.77 20.70 4.38
N ILE A 242 4.78 19.81 4.38
CA ILE A 242 4.59 18.78 3.34
C ILE A 242 3.20 18.91 2.74
N GLY A 243 3.08 18.53 1.46
CA GLY A 243 1.80 18.40 0.78
C GLY A 243 1.24 19.71 0.25
N ALA A 244 -0.06 19.69 -0.08
CA ALA A 244 -0.76 20.82 -0.67
C ALA A 244 -0.74 22.06 0.25
N ASP A 245 -0.89 21.85 1.56
CA ASP A 245 -0.97 22.93 2.54
C ASP A 245 0.38 23.68 2.69
N ALA A 246 1.50 23.01 2.41
CA ALA A 246 2.81 23.64 2.38
C ALA A 246 2.93 24.67 1.24
N LEU A 247 2.26 24.43 0.10
CA LEU A 247 2.22 25.38 -1.01
C LEU A 247 1.46 26.64 -0.60
N GLN A 248 0.28 26.47 -0.01
CA GLN A 248 -0.54 27.59 0.49
C GLN A 248 0.21 28.41 1.55
N THR A 249 0.89 27.73 2.48
CA THR A 249 1.72 28.38 3.51
C THR A 249 2.87 29.19 2.89
N ALA A 250 3.54 28.64 1.89
CA ALA A 250 4.64 29.32 1.19
C ALA A 250 4.16 30.56 0.43
N GLU A 251 3.00 30.48 -0.23
CA GLU A 251 2.36 31.62 -0.90
C GLU A 251 1.99 32.72 0.08
N ARG A 252 1.37 32.38 1.20
CA ARG A 252 1.04 33.32 2.29
C ARG A 252 2.28 34.06 2.78
N ARG A 253 3.36 33.34 3.08
CA ARG A 253 4.63 33.95 3.53
C ARG A 253 5.26 34.88 2.50
N ARG A 254 5.20 34.51 1.22
CA ARG A 254 5.72 35.38 0.14
C ARG A 254 4.92 36.67 0.07
N ALA A 255 3.59 36.60 0.19
CA ALA A 255 2.72 37.76 0.24
C ALA A 255 3.00 38.66 1.46
N GLU A 256 3.12 38.07 2.65
CA GLU A 256 3.44 38.80 3.88
C GLU A 256 4.82 39.48 3.82
N LYS A 257 5.85 38.77 3.33
CA LYS A 257 7.20 39.33 3.16
C LYS A 257 7.20 40.49 2.16
N LYS A 258 6.42 40.38 1.08
CA LYS A 258 6.25 41.46 0.09
C LYS A 258 5.54 42.66 0.73
N ALA A 259 4.46 42.44 1.48
CA ALA A 259 3.74 43.50 2.19
C ALA A 259 4.64 44.23 3.21
N ARG A 260 5.41 43.49 4.01
CA ARG A 260 6.37 44.08 4.97
C ARG A 260 7.43 44.93 4.28
N LYS A 261 7.99 44.47 3.16
CA LYS A 261 8.95 45.27 2.37
C LYS A 261 8.33 46.55 1.83
N VAL A 262 7.08 46.51 1.36
CA VAL A 262 6.38 47.70 0.86
C VAL A 262 6.09 48.69 1.98
N ALA A 263 5.70 48.21 3.17
CA ALA A 263 5.50 49.07 4.34
C ALA A 263 6.80 49.78 4.76
N GLN A 264 7.91 49.04 4.83
CA GLN A 264 9.24 49.59 5.17
C GLN A 264 9.82 50.56 4.14
N GLN A 265 9.25 50.64 2.93
CA GLN A 265 9.66 51.59 1.88
C GLN A 265 8.81 52.87 1.87
N LYS A 266 7.74 52.91 2.66
CA LYS A 266 6.83 54.06 2.77
C LYS A 266 7.09 54.91 4.02
N ASP A 267 7.90 54.39 4.94
CA ASP A 267 8.47 55.09 6.10
C ASP A 267 9.87 55.63 5.75
#